data_AF-A0A2D4KHZ5-F1
#
_entry.id   AF-A0A2D4KHZ5-F1
#
_cell.length_a   1.000
_cell.length_b   1.000
_cell.length_c   1.000
_cell.angle_alpha   90.00
_cell.angle_beta   90.00
_cell.angle_gamma   90.00
#
_symmetry.space_group_name_H-M   'P 1'
#
loop_
_entity.id
_entity.type
_entity.pdbx_description
1 polymer ?
#
loop_
_entity_poly.entity_id
_entity_poly.type
_entity_poly.pdbx_seq_one_letter_code
_entity_poly.pdbx_strand_id
1 'polypeptide(L)'
;ATDLLKQGAACNVLFINSVEMESLTGPQAIAKAITETLAADISPSATIVHFKVSTQGITLTDNQRKLFFRRHYPIVTVTFCDVDPQNRKWTKSESGGAAKLFGFVARKQGSTTDNVCHLFAELDPDQP
;
A
#
# COMPACT_ATOMS: atom_id res chain seq x y z
N ALA A 1 -24.11 -14.64 6.00
CA ALA A 1 -23.09 -14.79 4.94
C ALA A 1 -22.84 -13.47 4.18
N THR A 2 -23.89 -12.74 3.79
CA THR A 2 -23.81 -11.44 3.08
C THR A 2 -23.12 -10.33 3.89
N ASP A 3 -23.17 -10.35 5.22
CA ASP A 3 -22.54 -9.29 6.04
C ASP A 3 -21.02 -9.45 6.21
N LEU A 4 -20.47 -10.66 6.06
CA LEU A 4 -19.01 -10.88 6.05
C LEU A 4 -18.37 -10.26 4.80
N LEU A 5 -19.03 -10.38 3.65
CA LEU A 5 -18.62 -9.72 2.40
C LEU A 5 -18.69 -8.19 2.50
N LYS A 6 -19.63 -7.65 3.28
CA LYS A 6 -19.71 -6.20 3.56
C LYS A 6 -18.62 -5.72 4.51
N GLN A 7 -18.24 -6.54 5.49
CA GLN A 7 -17.18 -6.21 6.44
C GLN A 7 -15.81 -6.18 5.77
N GLY A 8 -15.59 -7.01 4.74
CA GLY A 8 -14.35 -7.03 3.97
C GLY A 8 -13.21 -7.78 4.67
N ALA A 9 -12.07 -7.93 3.99
CA ALA A 9 -10.87 -8.55 4.55
C ALA A 9 -10.01 -7.49 5.24
N ALA A 10 -9.38 -7.85 6.37
CA ALA A 10 -8.49 -6.95 7.08
C ALA A 10 -7.29 -7.71 7.66
N CYS A 11 -6.11 -7.14 7.51
CA CYS A 11 -4.85 -7.72 7.92
C CYS A 11 -3.86 -6.62 8.35
N ASN A 12 -2.71 -6.99 8.89
CA ASN A 12 -1.69 -6.03 9.32
C ASN A 12 -0.51 -6.09 8.36
N VAL A 13 -0.16 -4.96 7.76
CA VAL A 13 0.90 -4.87 6.75
C VAL A 13 1.86 -3.77 7.12
N LEU A 14 3.04 -3.76 6.49
CA LEU A 14 3.99 -2.67 6.65
C LEU A 14 3.68 -1.60 5.61
N PHE A 15 3.25 -0.43 6.05
CA PHE A 15 3.23 0.77 5.21
C PHE A 15 4.65 1.31 5.06
N ILE A 16 5.13 1.43 3.83
CA ILE A 16 6.49 1.91 3.55
C ILE A 16 6.46 3.41 3.29
N ASN A 17 5.77 3.82 2.22
CA ASN A 17 5.64 5.22 1.82
C ASN A 17 4.50 5.39 0.80
N SER A 18 4.37 6.60 0.28
CA SER A 18 3.48 6.94 -0.83
C SER A 18 4.25 7.80 -1.82
N VAL A 19 4.12 7.50 -3.10
CA VAL A 19 4.91 8.12 -4.16
C VAL A 19 3.95 8.73 -5.18
N GLU A 20 4.18 10.00 -5.53
CA GLU A 20 3.38 10.67 -6.55
C GLU A 20 3.69 10.10 -7.93
N MET A 21 2.63 9.77 -8.66
CA MET A 21 2.71 9.11 -9.96
C MET A 21 2.29 10.04 -11.10
N GLU A 22 1.87 11.28 -10.81
CA GLU A 22 1.25 12.16 -11.81
C GLU A 22 0.18 11.37 -12.60
N SER A 23 0.24 11.35 -13.91
CA SER A 23 -0.69 10.58 -14.75
C SER A 23 -0.39 9.08 -14.88
N LEU A 24 0.70 8.57 -14.28
CA LEU A 24 1.10 7.17 -14.39
C LEU A 24 0.17 6.25 -13.58
N THR A 25 -0.19 5.10 -14.14
CA THR A 25 -1.15 4.14 -13.57
C THR A 25 -0.69 2.69 -13.68
N GLY A 26 -1.50 1.76 -13.17
CA GLY A 26 -1.34 0.33 -13.43
C GLY A 26 -0.07 -0.30 -12.85
N PRO A 27 0.41 -1.41 -13.44
CA PRO A 27 1.63 -2.08 -13.01
C PRO A 27 2.88 -1.19 -13.06
N GLN A 28 2.92 -0.24 -14.01
CA GLN A 28 4.05 0.67 -14.20
C GLN A 28 4.19 1.65 -13.03
N ALA A 29 3.07 2.15 -12.50
CA ALA A 29 3.09 3.01 -11.32
C ALA A 29 3.63 2.29 -10.08
N ILE A 30 3.23 1.04 -9.85
CA ILE A 30 3.78 0.21 -8.76
C ILE A 30 5.27 -0.03 -8.98
N ALA A 31 5.67 -0.44 -10.18
CA ALA A 31 7.06 -0.72 -10.49
C ALA A 31 7.97 0.51 -10.25
N LYS A 32 7.53 1.70 -10.72
CA LYS A 32 8.22 2.99 -10.53
C LYS A 32 8.31 3.36 -9.05
N ALA A 33 7.19 3.31 -8.34
CA ALA A 33 7.15 3.63 -6.91
C ALA A 33 8.15 2.79 -6.12
N ILE A 34 8.21 1.49 -6.40
CA ILE A 34 9.15 0.58 -5.71
C ILE A 34 10.59 0.91 -6.07
N THR A 35 10.88 1.18 -7.36
CA THR A 35 12.23 1.59 -7.78
C THR A 35 12.69 2.83 -7.02
N GLU A 36 11.86 3.86 -6.95
CA GLU A 36 12.19 5.10 -6.22
C GLU A 36 12.37 4.87 -4.72
N THR A 37 11.53 4.00 -4.15
CA THR A 37 11.55 3.67 -2.72
C THR A 37 12.81 2.89 -2.33
N LEU A 38 13.25 1.96 -3.18
CA LEU A 38 14.46 1.17 -2.93
C LEU A 38 15.74 1.94 -3.25
N ALA A 39 15.67 2.94 -4.15
CA ALA A 39 16.81 3.80 -4.50
C ALA A 39 17.00 5.00 -3.56
N ALA A 40 16.08 5.22 -2.60
CA ALA A 40 16.17 6.34 -1.68
C ALA A 40 17.39 6.23 -0.75
N ASP A 41 18.17 7.31 -0.66
CA ASP A 41 19.37 7.39 0.20
C ASP A 41 19.06 7.09 1.68
N ILE A 42 17.89 7.53 2.13
CA ILE A 42 17.37 7.25 3.47
C ILE A 42 16.25 6.22 3.32
N SER A 43 16.48 5.01 3.83
CA SER A 43 15.47 3.96 3.83
C SER A 43 14.23 4.40 4.63
N PRO A 44 13.01 4.30 4.06
CA PRO A 44 11.79 4.64 4.77
C PRO A 44 11.62 3.81 6.04
N SER A 45 11.21 4.47 7.14
CA SER A 45 10.83 3.77 8.36
C SER A 45 9.42 3.18 8.20
N ALA A 46 9.36 1.91 7.78
CA ALA A 46 8.11 1.22 7.57
C ALA A 46 7.31 1.10 8.89
N THR A 47 6.01 1.36 8.84
CA THR A 47 5.12 1.34 10.01
C THR A 47 4.03 0.29 9.84
N ILE A 48 3.75 -0.46 10.90
CA ILE A 48 2.64 -1.43 10.87
C ILE A 48 1.32 -0.68 10.81
N VAL A 49 0.51 -0.98 9.80
CA VAL A 49 -0.83 -0.44 9.63
C VAL A 49 -1.85 -1.57 9.51
N HIS A 50 -3.05 -1.31 10.02
CA HIS A 50 -4.20 -2.16 9.76
C HIS A 50 -4.75 -1.81 8.39
N PHE A 51 -4.70 -2.78 7.48
CA PHE A 51 -5.12 -2.66 6.09
C PHE A 51 -6.45 -3.39 5.91
N LYS A 52 -7.50 -2.66 5.56
CA LYS A 52 -8.84 -3.19 5.38
C LYS A 52 -9.34 -2.92 3.96
N VAL A 53 -9.75 -3.97 3.26
CA VAL A 53 -10.40 -3.91 1.95
C VAL A 53 -11.87 -4.25 2.10
N SER A 54 -12.75 -3.42 1.55
CA SER A 54 -14.20 -3.64 1.55
C SER A 54 -14.81 -3.18 0.24
N THR A 55 -16.11 -3.40 0.05
CA THR A 55 -16.84 -2.86 -1.11
C THR A 55 -16.87 -1.34 -1.18
N GLN A 56 -16.59 -0.64 -0.06
CA GLN A 56 -16.47 0.82 -0.01
C GLN A 56 -15.07 1.32 -0.41
N GLY A 57 -14.09 0.44 -0.50
CA GLY A 57 -12.70 0.75 -0.81
C GLY A 57 -11.73 0.29 0.28
N ILE A 58 -10.58 0.98 0.36
CA ILE A 58 -9.45 0.63 1.23
C ILE A 58 -9.42 1.58 2.43
N THR A 59 -9.19 1.04 3.63
CA THR A 59 -8.96 1.81 4.85
C THR A 59 -7.63 1.41 5.45
N LEU A 60 -6.79 2.40 5.75
CA LEU A 60 -5.53 2.25 6.46
C LEU A 60 -5.67 2.89 7.84
N THR A 61 -5.30 2.17 8.88
CA THR A 61 -5.23 2.69 10.25
C THR A 61 -3.84 2.46 10.81
N ASP A 62 -3.13 3.52 11.15
CA ASP A 62 -1.86 3.44 11.88
C ASP A 62 -2.17 3.50 13.38
N ASN A 63 -2.11 2.34 14.03
CA ASN A 63 -2.44 2.19 15.45
C ASN A 63 -1.43 2.90 16.36
N GLN A 64 -0.20 3.12 15.89
CA GLN A 64 0.84 3.83 16.63
C GLN A 64 0.75 5.36 16.42
N ARG A 65 -0.09 5.81 15.49
CA ARG A 65 -0.33 7.23 15.17
C ARG A 65 0.95 7.99 14.83
N LYS A 66 1.91 7.32 14.17
CA LYS A 66 3.21 7.90 13.81
C LYS A 66 3.12 8.74 12.54
N LEU A 67 2.40 8.25 11.53
CA LEU A 67 2.33 8.87 10.20
C LEU A 67 0.96 9.48 9.92
N PHE A 68 -0.10 8.79 10.34
CA PHE A 68 -1.49 9.26 10.24
C PHE A 68 -2.33 8.51 11.28
N PHE A 69 -3.57 8.95 11.52
CA PHE A 69 -4.49 8.15 12.35
C PHE A 69 -5.27 7.15 11.50
N ARG A 70 -5.95 7.64 10.46
CA ARG A 70 -6.75 6.83 9.55
C ARG A 70 -6.85 7.50 8.18
N ARG A 71 -6.72 6.73 7.12
CA ARG A 71 -6.96 7.16 5.73
C ARG A 71 -7.93 6.21 5.06
N HIS A 72 -8.90 6.76 4.34
CA HIS A 72 -9.85 5.99 3.55
C HIS A 72 -9.76 6.39 2.08
N TYR A 73 -9.62 5.39 1.23
CA TYR A 73 -9.59 5.51 -0.22
C TYR A 73 -10.86 4.87 -0.76
N PRO A 74 -11.85 5.68 -1.20
CA PRO A 74 -13.07 5.15 -1.78
C PRO A 74 -12.78 4.24 -2.97
N ILE A 75 -13.61 3.21 -3.18
CA ILE A 75 -13.39 2.25 -4.27
C ILE A 75 -13.25 2.92 -5.65
N VAL A 76 -13.95 4.04 -5.87
CA VAL A 76 -13.91 4.82 -7.11
C VAL A 76 -12.58 5.53 -7.36
N THR A 77 -11.73 5.68 -6.35
CA THR A 77 -10.42 6.30 -6.50
C THR A 77 -9.31 5.28 -6.70
N VAL A 78 -9.48 4.05 -6.20
CA VAL A 78 -8.50 2.96 -6.35
C VAL A 78 -8.59 2.41 -7.78
N THR A 79 -7.56 2.64 -8.58
CA THR A 79 -7.54 2.29 -10.01
C THR A 79 -6.75 1.03 -10.30
N PHE A 80 -5.84 0.63 -9.42
CA PHE A 80 -5.03 -0.57 -9.58
C PHE A 80 -4.51 -1.06 -8.22
N CYS A 81 -4.37 -2.38 -8.04
CA CYS A 81 -3.79 -2.98 -6.84
C CYS A 81 -3.17 -4.32 -7.22
N ASP A 82 -1.87 -4.48 -6.99
CA ASP A 82 -1.15 -5.71 -7.34
C ASP A 82 0.17 -5.82 -6.56
N VAL A 83 0.81 -6.98 -6.65
CA VAL A 83 2.18 -7.22 -6.20
C VAL A 83 3.19 -6.53 -7.13
N ASP A 84 4.44 -6.43 -6.68
CA ASP A 84 5.52 -5.95 -7.54
C ASP A 84 5.67 -6.84 -8.79
N PRO A 85 5.52 -6.31 -10.02
CA PRO A 85 5.67 -7.09 -11.25
C PRO A 85 7.09 -7.67 -11.43
N GLN A 86 8.08 -7.13 -10.72
CA GLN A 86 9.47 -7.60 -10.74
C GLN A 86 9.81 -8.55 -9.58
N ASN A 87 8.84 -8.89 -8.71
CA ASN A 87 9.01 -9.76 -7.55
C ASN A 87 10.16 -9.35 -6.60
N ARG A 88 10.45 -8.04 -6.52
CA ARG A 88 11.41 -7.50 -5.56
C ARG A 88 10.84 -7.62 -4.15
N LYS A 89 11.75 -7.64 -3.17
CA LYS A 89 11.40 -7.86 -1.76
C LYS A 89 11.84 -6.68 -0.91
N TRP A 90 11.03 -6.38 0.10
CA TRP A 90 11.39 -5.48 1.17
C TRP A 90 12.33 -6.20 2.14
N THR A 91 13.58 -5.75 2.22
CA THR A 91 14.55 -6.25 3.21
C THR A 91 14.34 -5.49 4.51
N LYS A 92 13.73 -6.14 5.51
CA LYS A 92 13.66 -5.56 6.87
C LYS A 92 15.09 -5.37 7.37
N SER A 93 15.50 -4.14 7.67
CA SER A 93 16.87 -3.82 8.12
C SER A 93 17.27 -4.56 9.41
N GLU A 94 16.33 -5.11 10.17
CA GLU A 94 16.62 -5.68 11.50
C GLU A 94 16.32 -7.18 11.70
N SER A 95 15.58 -7.87 10.81
CA SER A 95 15.12 -9.25 11.08
C SER A 95 15.43 -10.27 9.97
N GLY A 96 16.20 -9.91 8.94
CA GLY A 96 16.71 -10.86 7.94
C GLY A 96 15.66 -11.52 7.03
N GLY A 97 14.37 -11.21 7.22
CA GLY A 97 13.28 -11.69 6.37
C GLY A 97 13.02 -10.76 5.19
N ALA A 98 12.92 -11.35 3.99
CA ALA A 98 12.54 -10.65 2.78
C ALA A 98 11.02 -10.77 2.57
N ALA A 99 10.30 -9.66 2.64
CA ALA A 99 8.83 -9.61 2.50
C ALA A 99 8.43 -9.22 1.07
N LYS A 100 7.33 -9.77 0.54
CA LYS A 100 6.85 -9.35 -0.79
C LYS A 100 6.35 -7.91 -0.74
N LEU A 101 6.67 -7.17 -1.80
CA LEU A 101 6.19 -5.83 -2.03
C LEU A 101 4.89 -5.87 -2.82
N PHE A 102 3.95 -5.01 -2.44
CA PHE A 102 2.72 -4.78 -3.17
C PHE A 102 2.29 -3.32 -3.00
N GLY A 103 1.36 -2.89 -3.82
CA GLY A 103 0.84 -1.54 -3.72
C GLY A 103 -0.51 -1.38 -4.38
N PHE A 104 -1.15 -0.26 -4.10
CA PHE A 104 -2.31 0.19 -4.86
C PHE A 104 -2.10 1.61 -5.37
N VAL A 105 -2.67 1.88 -6.52
CA VAL A 105 -2.71 3.19 -7.16
C VAL A 105 -4.09 3.77 -6.90
N ALA A 106 -4.13 5.00 -6.40
CA ALA A 106 -5.36 5.75 -6.21
C ALA A 106 -5.24 7.16 -6.79
N ARG A 107 -6.36 7.68 -7.31
CA ARG A 107 -6.44 9.08 -7.73
C ARG A 107 -6.21 10.01 -6.54
N LYS A 108 -5.34 11.01 -6.75
CA LYS A 108 -5.03 12.04 -5.76
C LYS A 108 -6.27 12.88 -5.48
N GLN A 109 -6.59 13.09 -4.21
CA GLN A 109 -7.71 13.92 -3.83
C GLN A 109 -7.53 15.34 -4.37
N GLY A 110 -8.55 15.88 -5.04
CA GLY A 110 -8.50 17.22 -5.64
C GLY A 110 -7.83 17.29 -7.01
N SER A 111 -7.39 16.16 -7.59
CA SER A 111 -6.88 16.09 -8.96
C SER A 111 -7.73 15.17 -9.82
N THR A 112 -7.83 15.48 -11.12
CA THR A 112 -8.52 14.64 -12.12
C THR A 112 -7.60 13.66 -12.81
N THR A 113 -6.31 13.99 -12.90
CA THR A 113 -5.29 13.22 -13.64
C THR A 113 -4.25 12.58 -12.74
N ASP A 114 -4.00 13.17 -11.56
CA ASP A 114 -2.87 12.72 -10.74
C ASP A 114 -3.21 11.49 -9.91
N ASN A 115 -2.21 10.63 -9.78
CA ASN A 115 -2.27 9.39 -9.05
C ASN A 115 -1.20 9.37 -7.97
N VAL A 116 -1.45 8.58 -6.95
CA VAL A 116 -0.50 8.25 -5.89
C VAL A 116 -0.44 6.74 -5.78
N CYS A 117 0.77 6.20 -5.74
CA CYS A 117 0.99 4.79 -5.40
C CYS A 117 1.32 4.68 -3.91
N HIS A 118 0.57 3.84 -3.20
CA HIS A 118 0.79 3.52 -1.80
C HIS A 118 1.47 2.16 -1.71
N LEU A 119 2.66 2.11 -1.11
CA LEU A 119 3.48 0.90 -1.06
C LEU A 119 3.47 0.23 0.30
N PHE A 120 3.45 -1.09 0.24
CA PHE A 120 3.37 -1.96 1.39
C PHE A 120 4.29 -3.17 1.25
N ALA A 121 4.58 -3.79 2.37
CA ALA A 121 5.15 -5.12 2.43
C ALA A 121 4.31 -6.04 3.32
N GLU A 122 4.28 -7.33 2.97
CA GLU A 122 3.69 -8.38 3.80
C GLU A 122 4.34 -8.39 5.19
N LEU A 123 3.53 -8.48 6.26
CA LEU A 123 4.04 -8.62 7.61
C LEU A 123 4.19 -10.09 8.02
N ASP A 124 3.20 -10.90 7.63
CA ASP A 124 3.04 -12.31 7.99
C ASP A 124 2.46 -13.06 6.76
N PRO A 125 3.14 -14.12 6.27
CA PRO A 125 2.73 -14.87 5.09
C PRO A 125 1.41 -15.66 5.26
N ASP A 126 0.95 -15.88 6.50
CA ASP A 126 -0.25 -16.65 6.80
C ASP A 126 -1.51 -15.78 7.00
N GLN A 127 -1.40 -14.46 6.76
CA GLN A 127 -2.54 -13.56 6.78
C GLN A 127 -3.51 -13.83 5.60
N PRO A 128 -4.83 -13.67 5.81
CA PRO A 128 -5.84 -13.89 4.77
C PRO A 128 -5.79 -12.87 3.63
#